data_AF-A0A7S2INZ7-F1
#
_entry.id   AF-A0A7S2INZ7-F1
#
_cell.length_a   1.000
_cell.length_b   1.000
_cell.length_c   1.000
_cell.angle_alpha   90.00
_cell.angle_beta   90.00
_cell.angle_gamma   90.00
#
_symmetry.space_group_name_H-M   'P 1'
#
loop_
_entity.id
_entity.type
_entity.pdbx_description
1 polymer ?
#
loop_
_entity_poly.entity_id
_entity_poly.type
_entity_poly.pdbx_seq_one_letter_code
_entity_poly.pdbx_strand_id
1 'polypeptide(L)'
;MSQYYTQEQYAALMQQQQRAQQLQQYYQAAQLQQQLPQSQYAAAQYVVQQPVQQRTVQLSLPADAAPGRSYEFQAPDGRTMSFQVPEGYGPGMAITVSY
;
A
#
# COMPACT_ATOMS: atom_id res chain seq x y z
N MET A 1 13.83 63.92 -40.09
CA MET A 1 12.89 62.79 -40.28
C MET A 1 12.75 62.07 -38.95
N SER A 2 11.73 62.40 -38.18
CA SER A 2 11.48 61.78 -36.88
C SER A 2 10.47 60.65 -37.10
N GLN A 3 10.95 59.41 -37.06
CA GLN A 3 10.13 58.21 -37.10
C GLN A 3 9.31 58.17 -35.80
N TYR A 4 8.07 58.69 -35.85
CA TYR A 4 7.11 58.50 -34.79
C TYR A 4 6.65 57.04 -34.83
N TYR A 5 7.29 56.20 -34.02
CA TYR A 5 6.70 54.93 -33.62
C TYR A 5 5.30 55.24 -33.06
N THR A 6 4.27 54.78 -33.75
CA THR A 6 2.89 55.08 -33.39
C THR A 6 2.60 54.45 -32.04
N GLN A 7 1.88 55.17 -31.19
CA GLN A 7 1.51 54.71 -29.84
C GLN A 7 0.85 53.32 -29.87
N GLU A 8 0.12 53.01 -30.94
CA GLU A 8 -0.46 51.69 -31.21
C GLU A 8 0.58 50.58 -31.39
N GLN A 9 1.72 50.87 -32.04
CA GLN A 9 2.79 49.88 -32.21
C GLN A 9 3.44 49.53 -30.86
N TYR A 10 3.55 50.50 -29.96
CA TYR A 10 4.03 50.27 -28.60
C TYR A 10 3.04 49.43 -27.78
N ALA A 11 1.74 49.71 -27.90
CA ALA A 11 0.69 48.91 -27.26
C ALA A 11 0.68 47.46 -27.78
N ALA A 12 0.84 47.26 -29.09
CA ALA A 12 0.91 45.93 -29.70
C ALA A 12 2.15 45.13 -29.23
N LEU A 13 3.30 45.79 -29.11
CA LEU A 13 4.53 45.17 -28.58
C LEU A 13 4.33 44.72 -27.12
N MET A 14 3.72 45.58 -26.31
CA MET A 14 3.48 45.28 -24.89
C MET A 14 2.46 44.14 -24.72
N GLN A 15 1.42 44.10 -25.57
CA GLN A 15 0.49 42.96 -25.64
C GLN A 15 1.17 41.67 -26.12
N GLN A 16 2.11 41.76 -27.05
CA GLN A 16 2.90 40.60 -27.50
C GLN A 16 3.77 40.06 -26.37
N GLN A 17 4.39 40.93 -25.58
CA GLN A 17 5.23 40.55 -24.44
C GLN A 17 4.41 39.90 -23.31
N GLN A 18 3.21 40.42 -23.01
CA GLN A 18 2.32 39.80 -22.02
C GLN A 18 1.88 38.38 -22.45
N ARG A 19 1.59 38.19 -23.74
CA ARG A 19 1.23 36.87 -24.28
C ARG A 19 2.39 35.88 -24.19
N ALA A 20 3.62 36.34 -24.43
CA ALA A 20 4.80 35.51 -24.27
C ALA A 20 4.99 35.07 -22.81
N GLN A 21 4.78 35.97 -21.84
CA GLN A 21 4.79 35.60 -20.42
C GLN A 21 3.69 34.59 -20.07
N GLN A 22 2.47 34.78 -20.57
CA GLN A 22 1.36 33.86 -20.29
C GLN A 22 1.64 32.46 -20.83
N LEU A 23 2.23 32.35 -22.03
CA LEU A 23 2.66 31.07 -22.60
C LEU A 23 3.77 30.42 -21.76
N GLN A 24 4.76 31.17 -21.28
CA GLN A 24 5.79 30.63 -20.39
C GLN A 24 5.19 30.07 -19.10
N GLN A 25 4.23 30.77 -18.50
CA GLN A 25 3.57 30.33 -17.28
C GLN A 25 2.75 29.05 -17.52
N TYR A 26 2.09 28.93 -18.67
CA TYR A 26 1.38 27.72 -19.08
C TYR A 26 2.33 26.50 -19.20
N TYR A 27 3.49 26.67 -19.83
CA TYR A 27 4.49 25.60 -19.94
C TYR A 27 5.02 25.15 -18.57
N GLN A 28 5.18 26.07 -17.62
CA GLN A 28 5.63 25.74 -16.27
C GLN A 28 4.57 24.96 -15.49
N ALA A 29 3.30 25.34 -15.62
CA ALA A 29 2.18 24.60 -15.02
C ALA A 29 2.03 23.19 -15.61
N ALA A 30 2.21 23.04 -16.93
CA ALA A 30 2.16 21.74 -17.59
C ALA A 30 3.26 20.78 -17.11
N GLN A 31 4.48 21.28 -16.85
CA GLN A 31 5.57 20.47 -16.30
C GLN A 31 5.28 19.98 -14.87
N LEU A 32 4.74 20.86 -14.01
CA LEU A 32 4.33 20.49 -12.65
C LEU A 32 3.27 19.39 -12.65
N GLN A 33 2.35 19.40 -13.63
CA GLN A 33 1.32 18.37 -13.75
C GLN A 33 1.88 17.01 -14.21
N GLN A 34 2.94 17.00 -15.04
CA GLN A 34 3.60 15.75 -15.46
C GLN A 34 4.51 15.13 -14.38
N GLN A 35 4.94 15.92 -13.39
CA GLN A 35 5.78 15.46 -12.27
C GLN A 35 4.96 14.92 -11.08
N LEU A 36 3.63 14.84 -11.16
CA LEU A 36 2.81 14.16 -10.16
C LEU A 36 3.30 12.70 -10.02
N PRO A 37 3.87 12.31 -8.87
CA PRO A 37 4.62 11.07 -8.80
C PRO A 37 3.71 9.85 -8.86
N GLN A 38 4.12 8.85 -9.65
CA GLN A 38 3.65 7.47 -9.52
C GLN A 38 3.92 6.85 -8.13
N SER A 39 4.51 7.59 -7.19
CA SER A 39 4.93 7.12 -5.87
C SER A 39 3.77 6.69 -4.96
N GLN A 40 2.52 7.05 -5.28
CA GLN A 40 1.38 6.61 -4.48
C GLN A 40 0.95 5.16 -4.78
N TYR A 41 1.35 4.59 -5.92
CA TYR A 41 0.98 3.20 -6.26
C TYR A 41 1.95 2.17 -5.67
N ALA A 42 3.18 2.57 -5.35
CA ALA A 42 4.13 1.69 -4.70
C ALA A 42 3.70 1.37 -3.26
N ALA A 43 3.24 2.37 -2.50
CA ALA A 43 2.81 2.16 -1.11
C ALA A 43 1.54 1.29 -0.97
N ALA A 44 0.71 1.20 -2.03
CA ALA A 44 -0.46 0.32 -2.05
C ALA A 44 -0.11 -1.15 -2.32
N GLN A 45 1.05 -1.45 -2.91
CA GLN A 45 1.41 -2.83 -3.29
C GLN A 45 2.09 -3.65 -2.18
N TYR A 46 2.54 -3.03 -1.08
CA TYR A 46 3.15 -3.78 0.04
C TYR A 46 2.13 -4.40 1.00
N VAL A 47 0.83 -4.22 0.74
CA VAL A 47 -0.27 -4.87 1.48
C VAL A 47 -1.16 -5.69 0.57
N VAL A 48 -0.60 -6.27 -0.50
CA VAL A 48 -1.10 -7.58 -0.94
C VAL A 48 -0.69 -8.56 0.16
N GLN A 49 -1.54 -8.62 1.19
CA GLN A 49 -1.67 -9.78 2.04
C GLN A 49 -1.68 -10.98 1.10
N GLN A 50 -0.60 -11.75 1.09
CA GLN A 50 -0.78 -13.17 0.85
C GLN A 50 -1.91 -13.57 1.81
N PRO A 51 -3.01 -14.16 1.35
CA PRO A 51 -3.78 -14.96 2.27
C PRO A 51 -2.78 -16.01 2.72
N VAL A 52 -2.17 -15.80 3.90
CA VAL A 52 -1.75 -16.91 4.74
C VAL A 52 -3.02 -17.72 4.83
N GLN A 53 -3.12 -18.74 3.98
CA GLN A 53 -4.22 -19.66 4.06
C GLN A 53 -4.06 -20.22 5.45
N GLN A 54 -4.88 -19.72 6.38
CA GLN A 54 -4.91 -20.16 7.76
C GLN A 54 -5.28 -21.62 7.68
N ARG A 55 -4.27 -22.48 7.59
CA ARG A 55 -4.48 -23.89 7.46
C ARG A 55 -4.84 -24.30 8.85
N THR A 56 -6.07 -24.76 8.99
CA THR A 56 -6.55 -25.31 10.24
C THR A 56 -6.31 -26.81 10.20
N VAL A 57 -5.80 -27.35 11.29
CA VAL A 57 -5.78 -28.80 11.50
C VAL A 57 -6.65 -29.11 12.71
N GLN A 58 -7.47 -30.15 12.57
CA GLN A 58 -8.22 -30.70 13.67
C GLN A 58 -7.37 -31.79 14.33
N LEU A 59 -7.04 -31.59 15.59
CA LEU A 59 -6.19 -32.49 16.37
C LEU A 59 -6.99 -32.99 17.57
N SER A 60 -6.80 -34.26 17.93
CA SER A 60 -7.29 -34.79 19.20
C SER A 60 -6.31 -34.44 20.31
N LEU A 61 -6.79 -33.85 21.39
CA LEU A 61 -5.94 -33.52 22.52
C LEU A 61 -5.44 -34.78 23.24
N PRO A 62 -4.13 -34.87 23.55
CA PRO A 62 -3.57 -36.00 24.30
C PRO A 62 -4.13 -36.05 25.73
N ALA A 63 -3.95 -37.19 26.41
CA ALA A 63 -4.44 -37.42 27.78
C ALA A 63 -3.89 -36.40 28.81
N ASP A 64 -2.73 -35.80 28.52
CA ASP A 64 -2.07 -34.81 29.37
C ASP A 64 -2.50 -33.36 29.07
N ALA A 65 -3.40 -33.13 28.11
CA ALA A 65 -3.81 -31.79 27.70
C ALA A 65 -4.43 -30.99 28.86
N ALA A 66 -3.84 -29.84 29.14
CA ALA A 66 -4.27 -28.93 30.21
C ALA A 66 -4.38 -27.51 29.65
N PRO A 67 -5.40 -26.73 30.06
CA PRO A 67 -5.59 -25.36 29.61
C PRO A 67 -4.36 -24.51 29.94
N GLY A 68 -3.92 -23.70 28.98
CA GLY A 68 -2.74 -22.85 29.13
C GLY A 68 -1.40 -23.55 28.91
N ARG A 69 -1.36 -24.87 28.74
CA ARG A 69 -0.12 -25.60 28.42
C ARG A 69 0.18 -25.54 26.92
N SER A 70 1.45 -25.37 26.58
CA SER A 70 1.94 -25.42 25.21
C SER A 70 2.21 -26.86 24.79
N TYR A 71 1.75 -27.24 23.60
CA TYR A 71 1.93 -28.55 23.01
C TYR A 71 2.49 -28.44 21.60
N GLU A 72 3.47 -29.30 21.29
CA GLU A 72 4.05 -29.42 19.96
C GLU A 72 3.31 -30.51 19.17
N PHE A 73 2.93 -30.19 17.93
CA PHE A 73 2.38 -31.16 16.99
C PHE A 73 3.05 -30.98 15.63
N GLN A 74 3.08 -32.05 14.85
CA GLN A 74 3.53 -32.00 13.47
C GLN A 74 2.32 -31.66 12.58
N ALA A 75 2.38 -30.50 11.92
CA ALA A 75 1.41 -30.15 10.91
C ALA A 75 1.52 -31.12 9.71
N PRO A 76 0.45 -31.33 8.92
CA PRO A 76 0.52 -32.16 7.71
C PRO A 76 1.50 -31.63 6.65
N ASP A 77 1.97 -30.39 6.79
CA ASP A 77 3.04 -29.78 6.00
C ASP A 77 4.46 -30.25 6.41
N GLY A 78 4.58 -31.05 7.48
CA GLY A 78 5.85 -31.56 8.02
C GLY A 78 6.54 -30.60 9.00
N ARG A 79 5.94 -29.43 9.28
CA ARG A 79 6.46 -28.44 10.23
C ARG A 79 6.01 -28.78 11.66
N THR A 80 6.94 -28.74 12.61
CA THR A 80 6.62 -28.80 14.04
C THR A 80 6.11 -27.43 14.48
N MET A 81 4.89 -27.38 15.00
CA MET A 81 4.23 -26.18 15.50
C MET A 81 3.86 -26.37 16.97
N SER A 82 3.97 -25.31 17.76
CA SER A 82 3.51 -25.28 19.14
C SER A 82 2.20 -24.49 19.25
N PHE A 83 1.19 -25.04 19.93
CA PHE A 83 -0.04 -24.32 20.26
C PHE A 83 -0.34 -24.38 21.75
N GLN A 84 -1.05 -23.36 22.25
CA GLN A 84 -1.53 -23.32 23.61
C GLN A 84 -2.98 -23.82 23.66
N VAL A 85 -3.28 -24.72 24.60
CA VAL A 85 -4.64 -25.24 24.76
C VAL A 85 -5.55 -24.13 25.32
N PRO A 86 -6.66 -23.78 24.65
CA PRO A 86 -7.63 -22.82 25.17
C PRO A 86 -8.34 -23.35 26.41
N GLU A 87 -8.86 -22.43 27.23
CA GLU A 87 -9.69 -22.78 28.38
C GLU A 87 -10.95 -23.53 27.93
N GLY A 88 -11.34 -24.56 28.68
CA GLY A 88 -12.51 -25.40 28.37
C GLY A 88 -12.23 -26.59 27.43
N TYR A 89 -11.00 -26.77 26.96
CA TYR A 89 -10.58 -27.94 26.19
C TYR A 89 -9.76 -28.91 27.06
N GLY A 90 -10.09 -30.20 27.00
CA GLY A 90 -9.50 -31.25 27.83
C GLY A 90 -9.09 -32.49 27.03
N PRO A 91 -8.56 -33.52 27.71
CA PRO A 91 -8.06 -34.74 27.08
C PRO A 91 -9.14 -35.45 26.24
N GLY A 92 -8.78 -35.86 25.02
CA GLY A 92 -9.69 -36.55 24.09
C GLY A 92 -10.64 -35.62 23.31
N MET A 93 -10.66 -34.31 23.57
CA MET A 93 -11.46 -33.37 22.79
C MET A 93 -10.77 -33.01 21.46
N ALA A 94 -11.57 -32.72 20.44
CA ALA A 94 -11.07 -32.21 19.17
C ALA A 94 -10.88 -30.69 19.24
N ILE A 95 -9.69 -30.22 18.87
CA ILE A 95 -9.36 -28.80 18.78
C ILE A 95 -8.96 -28.44 17.36
N THR A 96 -9.38 -27.27 16.91
CA THR A 96 -8.96 -26.68 15.64
C THR A 96 -7.85 -25.67 15.89
N VAL A 97 -6.65 -25.96 15.38
CA VAL A 97 -5.48 -25.08 15.52
C VAL A 97 -5.13 -24.51 14.16
N SER A 98 -5.01 -23.18 14.05
CA SER A 98 -4.50 -22.50 12.86
C SER A 98 -2.98 -22.42 12.90
N TYR A 99 -2.31 -22.81 11.80
CA TYR A 99 -0.86 -22.77 11.61
C TYR A 99 -0.46 -22.17 10.26
#